data_AF-A0A225UAX2-F1
#
_entry.id   AF-A0A225UAX2-F1
#
_cell.length_a   1.000
_cell.length_b   1.000
_cell.length_c   1.000
_cell.angle_alpha   90.00
_cell.angle_beta   90.00
_cell.angle_gamma   90.00
#
_symmetry.space_group_name_H-M   'P 1'
#
loop_
_entity.id
_entity.type
_entity.pdbx_description
1 polymer ?
#
loop_
_entity_poly.entity_id
_entity_poly.type
_entity_poly.pdbx_seq_one_letter_code
_entity_poly.pdbx_strand_id
1 'polypeptide(L)'
;MPKPTSTEDTGNAADNPAKTGANSLSVAPDASDVDPAAIQSERRWRIAIAQDEELKWLNLKTVLRGNSDKLKLRSARDAWKIAERFLLTDDNVLYYMNSTPRNQQDNQEELRLPNYDDP
;
A
#
# COMPACT_ATOMS: atom_id res chain seq x y z
N MET A 1 14.52 66.85 28.11
CA MET A 1 14.30 65.40 27.89
C MET A 1 14.79 64.63 29.13
N PRO A 2 14.17 63.49 29.49
CA PRO A 2 13.58 63.28 30.82
C PRO A 2 14.16 62.11 31.64
N LYS A 3 13.86 62.08 32.95
CA LYS A 3 13.20 60.95 33.63
C LYS A 3 12.72 61.35 35.03
N PRO A 4 11.54 60.91 35.45
CA PRO A 4 11.50 60.11 36.66
C PRO A 4 10.67 58.82 36.54
N THR A 5 10.89 57.99 37.55
CA THR A 5 10.58 56.58 37.74
C THR A 5 9.21 56.29 38.34
N SER A 6 8.88 54.99 38.32
CA SER A 6 7.93 54.26 39.16
C SER A 6 6.50 54.15 38.65
N THR A 7 6.22 52.96 38.13
CA THR A 7 4.90 52.39 37.90
C THR A 7 4.32 51.94 39.24
N GLU A 8 3.13 52.42 39.53
CA GLU A 8 2.29 52.03 40.66
C GLU A 8 1.70 50.63 40.43
N ASP A 9 1.69 49.83 41.50
CA ASP A 9 0.92 48.60 41.64
C ASP A 9 -0.40 48.94 42.35
N THR A 10 -1.54 48.49 41.82
CA THR A 10 -2.80 48.34 42.56
C THR A 10 -3.68 47.34 41.80
N GLY A 11 -3.99 46.24 42.47
CA GLY A 11 -4.59 45.05 41.90
C GLY A 11 -6.09 45.12 41.65
N ASN A 12 -6.64 43.99 41.21
CA ASN A 12 -7.57 43.18 42.01
C ASN A 12 -8.01 41.94 41.24
N ALA A 13 -8.22 40.87 42.02
CA ALA A 13 -8.55 39.52 41.59
C ALA A 13 -9.92 39.41 40.90
N ALA A 14 -9.98 38.53 39.91
CA ALA A 14 -11.16 37.74 39.60
C ALA A 14 -10.71 36.33 39.22
N ASP A 15 -10.64 35.48 40.24
CA ASP A 15 -10.71 34.03 40.10
C ASP A 15 -12.06 33.69 39.47
N ASN A 16 -12.09 32.90 38.38
CA ASN A 16 -13.02 31.77 38.25
C ASN A 16 -12.71 30.93 36.99
N PRO A 17 -12.68 29.60 37.10
CA PRO A 17 -12.30 28.67 36.05
C PRO A 17 -13.52 28.16 35.27
N ALA A 18 -13.43 28.10 33.93
CA ALA A 18 -14.44 27.45 33.11
C ALA A 18 -13.79 26.62 31.99
N LYS A 19 -13.49 25.37 32.34
CA LYS A 19 -13.72 24.15 31.56
C LYS A 19 -14.05 24.40 30.07
N THR A 20 -13.03 24.40 29.23
CA THR A 20 -13.22 24.10 27.80
C THR A 20 -12.76 22.67 27.61
N GLY A 21 -13.73 21.76 27.44
CA GLY A 21 -13.45 20.37 27.12
C GLY A 21 -12.48 20.32 25.95
N ALA A 22 -11.37 19.62 26.14
CA ALA A 22 -10.47 19.28 25.05
C ALA A 22 -11.27 18.42 24.08
N ASN A 23 -11.91 19.08 23.10
CA ASN A 23 -12.21 18.46 21.83
C ASN A 23 -10.89 17.83 21.40
N SER A 24 -10.87 16.51 21.32
CA SER A 24 -9.90 15.79 20.50
C SER A 24 -10.05 16.38 19.10
N LEU A 25 -9.27 17.42 18.80
CA LEU A 25 -9.03 17.87 17.45
C LEU A 25 -8.49 16.62 16.77
N SER A 26 -9.33 15.96 15.99
CA SER A 26 -8.86 15.08 14.94
C SER A 26 -8.03 16.00 14.03
N VAL A 27 -6.74 16.13 14.34
CA VAL A 27 -5.79 16.80 13.49
C VAL A 27 -5.82 16.00 12.20
N ALA A 28 -6.49 16.56 11.19
CA ALA A 28 -6.41 16.00 9.86
C ALA A 28 -4.92 15.97 9.50
N PRO A 29 -4.38 14.83 9.04
CA PRO A 29 -2.97 14.73 8.70
C PRO A 29 -2.63 15.83 7.70
N ASP A 30 -1.67 16.68 8.07
CA ASP A 30 -1.22 17.77 7.20
C ASP A 30 -0.43 17.18 6.03
N ALA A 31 -0.66 17.70 4.83
CA ALA A 31 0.05 17.23 3.63
C ALA A 31 1.57 17.47 3.73
N SER A 32 2.03 18.35 4.61
CA SER A 32 3.45 18.53 4.93
C SER A 32 4.07 17.44 5.81
N ASP A 33 3.26 16.58 6.43
CA ASP A 33 3.72 15.50 7.32
C ASP A 33 4.16 14.24 6.54
N VAL A 34 3.81 14.14 5.25
CA VAL A 34 4.17 12.99 4.42
C VAL A 34 5.39 13.33 3.54
N ASP A 35 6.47 12.57 3.71
CA ASP A 35 7.67 12.68 2.88
C ASP A 35 7.35 12.40 1.39
N PRO A 36 7.53 13.37 0.49
CA PRO A 36 7.33 13.16 -0.94
C PRO A 36 8.19 12.02 -1.51
N ALA A 37 9.39 11.78 -0.97
CA ALA A 37 10.26 10.70 -1.43
C ALA A 37 9.70 9.31 -1.04
N ALA A 38 9.07 9.19 0.13
CA ALA A 38 8.37 7.98 0.54
C ALA A 38 7.19 7.66 -0.41
N ILE A 39 6.39 8.65 -0.80
CA ILE A 39 5.28 8.47 -1.75
C ILE A 39 5.78 7.95 -3.11
N GLN A 40 6.87 8.53 -3.62
CA GLN A 40 7.42 8.11 -4.92
C GLN A 40 7.99 6.69 -4.86
N SER A 41 8.65 6.35 -3.75
CA SER A 41 9.22 5.01 -3.54
C SER A 41 8.11 3.96 -3.51
N GLU A 42 7.03 4.22 -2.76
CA GLU A 42 5.86 3.36 -2.70
C GLU A 42 5.19 3.20 -4.07
N ARG A 43 5.01 4.30 -4.81
CA ARG A 43 4.45 4.26 -6.15
C ARG A 43 5.28 3.38 -7.10
N ARG A 44 6.61 3.53 -7.08
CA ARG A 44 7.52 2.74 -7.91
C ARG A 44 7.46 1.26 -7.55
N TRP A 45 7.37 0.96 -6.25
CA TRP A 45 7.25 -0.41 -5.76
C TRP A 45 5.97 -1.08 -6.29
N ARG A 46 4.81 -0.41 -6.18
CA ARG A 46 3.54 -0.93 -6.75
C ARG A 46 3.60 -1.12 -8.26
N ILE A 47 4.24 -0.20 -8.98
CA ILE A 47 4.42 -0.34 -10.44
C ILE A 47 5.28 -1.55 -10.77
N ALA A 48 6.39 -1.76 -10.04
CA ALA A 48 7.27 -2.90 -10.27
C ALA A 48 6.53 -4.23 -10.05
N ILE A 49 5.70 -4.32 -8.99
CA ILE A 49 4.88 -5.51 -8.73
C ILE A 49 3.90 -5.77 -9.88
N ALA A 50 3.16 -4.75 -10.32
CA ALA A 50 2.21 -4.90 -11.43
C ALA A 50 2.92 -5.34 -12.71
N GLN A 51 4.12 -4.81 -12.99
CA GLN A 51 4.91 -5.20 -14.15
C GLN A 51 5.40 -6.65 -14.06
N ASP A 52 5.84 -7.09 -12.89
CA ASP A 52 6.25 -8.47 -12.65
C ASP A 52 5.08 -9.45 -12.82
N GLU A 53 3.89 -9.07 -12.36
CA GLU A 53 2.66 -9.83 -12.58
C GLU A 53 2.27 -9.89 -14.06
N GLU A 54 2.26 -8.76 -14.77
CA GLU A 54 1.98 -8.73 -16.21
C GLU A 54 2.95 -9.64 -16.97
N LEU A 55 4.23 -9.64 -16.62
CA LEU A 55 5.23 -10.52 -17.20
C LEU A 55 4.96 -11.99 -16.88
N LYS A 56 4.56 -12.31 -15.64
CA LYS A 56 4.15 -13.67 -15.23
C LYS A 56 2.98 -14.15 -16.10
N TRP A 57 1.97 -13.31 -16.31
CA TRP A 57 0.80 -13.64 -17.13
C TRP A 57 1.15 -13.79 -18.61
N LEU A 58 2.04 -12.95 -19.15
CA LEU A 58 2.52 -13.07 -20.53
C LEU A 58 3.29 -14.39 -20.76
N ASN A 59 4.17 -14.77 -19.83
CA ASN A 59 4.90 -16.03 -19.88
C ASN A 59 3.94 -17.23 -19.83
N LEU A 60 2.92 -17.18 -18.97
CA LEU A 60 1.89 -18.21 -18.90
C LEU A 60 1.13 -18.36 -20.23
N LYS A 61 0.69 -17.25 -20.84
CA LYS A 61 0.03 -17.30 -22.16
C LYS A 61 0.94 -17.90 -23.22
N THR A 62 2.23 -17.60 -23.18
CA THR A 62 3.22 -18.12 -24.13
C THR A 62 3.37 -19.64 -23.99
N VAL A 63 3.41 -20.15 -22.76
CA VAL A 63 3.42 -21.59 -22.46
C VAL A 63 2.14 -22.27 -22.93
N LEU A 64 0.97 -21.71 -22.63
CA LEU A 64 -0.32 -22.30 -23.00
C LEU A 64 -0.56 -22.34 -24.52
N ARG A 65 0.12 -21.48 -25.30
CA ARG A 65 0.16 -21.59 -26.77
C ARG A 65 1.16 -22.60 -27.32
N GLY A 66 1.89 -23.30 -26.46
CA GLY A 66 2.95 -24.24 -26.87
C GLY A 66 4.24 -23.57 -27.35
N ASN A 67 4.42 -22.26 -27.13
CA ASN A 67 5.61 -21.51 -27.57
C ASN A 67 6.64 -21.33 -26.44
N SER A 68 6.79 -22.32 -25.56
CA SER A 68 7.67 -22.21 -24.38
C SER A 68 9.16 -22.14 -24.72
N ASP A 69 9.54 -22.54 -25.93
CA ASP A 69 10.88 -22.40 -26.50
C ASP A 69 11.34 -20.93 -26.63
N LYS A 70 10.39 -19.99 -26.70
CA LYS A 70 10.66 -18.54 -26.74
C LYS A 70 11.00 -17.95 -25.37
N LEU A 71 10.85 -18.73 -24.30
CA LEU A 71 11.11 -18.30 -22.92
C LEU A 71 12.45 -18.83 -22.40
N LYS A 72 13.04 -18.11 -21.45
CA LYS A 72 14.12 -18.67 -20.64
C LYS A 72 13.60 -19.86 -19.84
N LEU A 73 14.45 -20.87 -19.63
CA LEU A 73 14.10 -22.11 -18.93
C LEU A 73 13.39 -21.88 -17.58
N ARG A 74 13.88 -20.93 -16.78
CA ARG A 74 13.28 -20.60 -15.48
C ARG A 74 11.86 -20.04 -15.64
N SER A 75 11.68 -19.06 -16.54
CA SER A 75 10.38 -18.45 -16.84
C SER A 75 9.37 -19.46 -17.36
N ALA A 76 9.79 -20.37 -18.25
CA ALA A 76 8.95 -21.46 -18.71
C ALA A 76 8.54 -22.36 -17.54
N ARG A 77 9.50 -22.84 -16.74
CA ARG A 77 9.22 -23.70 -15.59
C ARG A 77 8.25 -23.07 -14.59
N ASP A 78 8.42 -21.79 -14.27
CA ASP A 78 7.54 -21.10 -13.33
C ASP A 78 6.12 -20.95 -13.87
N ALA A 79 5.97 -20.65 -15.17
CA ALA A 79 4.66 -20.62 -15.82
C ALA A 79 3.99 -22.01 -15.89
N TRP A 80 4.76 -23.06 -16.19
CA TRP A 80 4.25 -24.44 -16.24
C TRP A 80 3.67 -24.92 -14.90
N LYS A 81 4.21 -24.48 -13.75
CA LYS A 81 3.68 -24.83 -12.42
C LYS A 81 2.22 -24.45 -12.21
N ILE A 82 1.77 -23.38 -12.87
CA ILE A 82 0.40 -22.88 -12.72
C ILE A 82 -0.45 -23.14 -13.96
N ALA A 83 0.14 -23.60 -15.07
CA ALA A 83 -0.55 -23.77 -16.36
C ALA A 83 -1.78 -24.69 -16.28
N GLU A 84 -1.72 -25.77 -15.49
CA GLU A 84 -2.85 -26.70 -15.29
C GLU A 84 -4.07 -26.08 -14.60
N ARG A 85 -3.91 -24.91 -13.96
CA ARG A 85 -4.97 -24.17 -13.28
C ARG A 85 -5.65 -23.16 -14.20
N PHE A 86 -5.20 -23.00 -15.43
CA PHE A 86 -5.72 -21.99 -16.34
C PHE A 86 -6.08 -22.56 -17.71
N LEU A 87 -7.17 -22.04 -18.26
CA LEU A 87 -7.55 -22.20 -19.66
C LEU A 87 -7.26 -20.90 -20.41
N LEU A 88 -6.51 -20.96 -21.51
CA LEU A 88 -6.32 -19.84 -22.43
C LEU A 88 -7.32 -19.99 -23.59
N THR A 89 -8.18 -18.99 -23.78
CA THR A 89 -9.04 -18.93 -24.97
C THR A 89 -8.31 -18.30 -26.16
N ASP A 90 -8.88 -18.49 -27.34
CA ASP A 90 -8.36 -17.90 -28.59
C ASP A 90 -8.28 -16.36 -28.51
N ASP A 91 -9.20 -15.73 -27.76
CA ASP A 91 -9.24 -14.28 -27.50
C ASP A 91 -8.20 -13.78 -26.47
N ASN A 92 -7.20 -14.60 -26.13
CA ASN A 92 -6.11 -14.27 -25.18
C ASN A 92 -6.56 -14.04 -23.73
N VAL A 93 -7.73 -14.54 -23.35
CA VAL A 93 -8.26 -14.47 -21.98
C VAL A 93 -7.85 -15.72 -21.20
N LEU A 94 -7.35 -15.53 -19.98
CA LEU A 94 -7.02 -16.62 -19.05
C LEU A 94 -8.18 -16.82 -18.09
N TYR A 95 -8.76 -18.02 -18.07
CA TYR A 95 -9.76 -18.42 -17.09
C TYR A 95 -9.12 -19.31 -16.03
N TYR A 96 -9.28 -18.94 -14.77
CA TYR A 96 -8.87 -19.79 -13.66
C TYR A 96 -9.84 -20.97 -13.54
N MET A 97 -9.30 -22.18 -13.62
CA MET A 97 -9.99 -23.43 -13.38
C MET A 97 -9.63 -23.91 -11.98
N ASN A 98 -10.64 -24.11 -11.13
CA ASN A 98 -10.49 -24.59 -9.77
C ASN A 98 -10.00 -26.06 -9.73
N SER A 99 -8.75 -26.30 -10.10
CA SER A 99 -8.09 -27.60 -9.97
C SER A 99 -7.52 -27.70 -8.55
N THR A 100 -8.39 -28.15 -7.64
CA THR A 100 -8.15 -28.65 -6.25
C THR A 100 -7.29 -27.80 -5.29
N PRO A 101 -7.67 -27.73 -3.99
CA PRO A 101 -7.20 -26.73 -3.03
C PRO A 101 -5.84 -27.10 -2.41
N ARG A 102 -4.79 -27.35 -3.22
CA ARG A 102 -3.48 -27.69 -2.66
C ARG A 102 -2.61 -26.48 -2.32
N ASN A 103 -2.90 -25.29 -2.85
CA ASN A 103 -2.11 -24.07 -2.60
C ASN A 103 -2.99 -22.81 -2.71
N GLN A 104 -3.93 -22.64 -1.76
CA GLN A 104 -4.63 -21.36 -1.58
C GLN A 104 -3.83 -20.35 -0.75
N GLN A 105 -2.67 -20.73 -0.19
CA GLN A 105 -1.89 -19.90 0.72
C GLN A 105 -1.25 -18.68 0.03
N ASP A 106 -0.78 -18.81 -1.22
CA ASP A 106 -0.10 -17.71 -1.91
C ASP A 106 -1.02 -16.50 -2.20
N ASN A 107 -2.33 -16.72 -2.37
CA ASN A 107 -3.29 -15.65 -2.65
C ASN A 107 -3.88 -15.01 -1.37
N GLN A 108 -3.59 -15.56 -0.18
CA GLN A 108 -4.10 -15.05 1.09
C GLN A 108 -3.14 -14.03 1.72
N GLU A 109 -1.87 -14.02 1.31
CA GLU A 109 -0.88 -13.06 1.81
C GLU A 109 -1.06 -11.66 1.19
N GLU A 110 -1.57 -11.59 -0.04
CA GLU A 110 -1.78 -10.33 -0.78
C GLU A 110 -2.97 -9.50 -0.27
N LEU A 111 -3.86 -10.11 0.53
CA LEU A 111 -5.02 -9.46 1.15
C LEU A 111 -4.88 -9.26 2.66
N ARG A 112 -3.74 -9.65 3.26
CA ARG A 112 -3.44 -9.29 4.64
C ARG A 112 -2.93 -7.86 4.67
N LEU A 113 -3.83 -6.95 5.07
CA LEU A 113 -3.42 -5.66 5.61
C LEU A 113 -2.33 -5.92 6.66
N PRO A 114 -1.25 -5.11 6.70
CA PRO A 114 -0.33 -5.15 7.83
C PRO A 114 -1.18 -5.00 9.09
N ASN A 115 -1.11 -5.98 10.00
CA ASN A 115 -1.71 -5.82 11.31
C ASN A 115 -1.03 -4.61 11.94
N TYR A 116 -1.72 -3.46 11.92
CA TYR A 116 -1.42 -2.40 12.86
C TYR A 116 -1.90 -2.94 14.20
N ASP A 117 -0.94 -3.39 15.01
CA ASP A 117 -1.16 -3.51 16.44
C ASP A 117 -1.51 -2.11 16.95
N ASP A 118 -2.79 -1.87 17.19
CA ASP A 118 -3.28 -0.70 17.93
C ASP A 118 -3.04 -0.97 19.44
N PRO A 119 -2.67 0.06 20.22
CA PRO A 119 -1.87 -0.05 21.45
C PRO A 119 -2.55 -0.72 22.65
#